data_AF-A0A9P9S7C3-F1
#
_entry.id   AF-A0A9P9S7C3-F1
#
_cell.length_a   1.000
_cell.length_b   1.000
_cell.length_c   1.000
_cell.angle_alpha   90.00
_cell.angle_beta   90.00
_cell.angle_gamma   90.00
#
_symmetry.space_group_name_H-M   'P 1'
#
loop_
_entity.id
_entity.type
_entity.pdbx_description
1 polymer ?
#
loop_
_entity_poly.entity_id
_entity_poly.type
_entity_poly.pdbx_seq_one_letter_code
_entity_poly.pdbx_strand_id
1 'polypeptide(L)'
;YTPLANPNRQIRLLTIRAEKENDVELRCYLKTFESINDAPPYRALSYLWGKDDGEWKPKISLNKKNFEVGTNLHLALEHVGHMTFIGSPEWTGCWWIDAICIDQKNPHEKNEQIKIMKNIYENADEVVAWLG
;
A
#
# COMPACT_ATOMS: atom_id res chain seq x y z
N TYR A 1 -4.87 9.03 -7.28
CA TYR A 1 -4.65 10.15 -6.34
C TYR A 1 -3.63 11.10 -7.00
N THR A 2 -3.20 12.18 -6.35
CA THR A 2 -2.24 13.14 -6.94
C THR A 2 -0.81 12.58 -6.96
N PRO A 3 -0.04 12.81 -8.04
CA PRO A 3 1.38 12.48 -8.09
C PRO A 3 2.18 13.09 -6.93
N LEU A 4 3.29 12.46 -6.57
CA LEU A 4 4.25 13.03 -5.62
C LEU A 4 4.91 14.27 -6.22
N ALA A 5 5.02 15.33 -5.41
CA ALA A 5 5.69 16.56 -5.82
C ALA A 5 7.21 16.34 -5.93
N ASN A 6 7.77 15.48 -5.07
CA ASN A 6 9.17 15.09 -5.12
C ASN A 6 9.34 13.57 -4.97
N PRO A 7 9.22 12.81 -6.07
CA PRO A 7 9.15 11.35 -6.04
C PRO A 7 10.48 10.65 -5.75
N ASN A 8 11.61 11.37 -5.66
CA ASN A 8 12.89 10.78 -5.24
C ASN A 8 13.13 10.87 -3.71
N ARG A 9 12.22 11.53 -2.99
CA ARG A 9 12.36 11.80 -1.55
C ARG A 9 11.10 11.41 -0.79
N GLN A 10 9.94 11.80 -1.31
CA GLN A 10 8.66 11.56 -0.66
C GLN A 10 8.27 10.08 -0.71
N ILE A 11 7.50 9.65 0.28
CA ILE A 11 6.93 8.30 0.38
C ILE A 11 5.43 8.41 0.66
N ARG A 12 4.64 7.48 0.14
CA ARG A 12 3.26 7.30 0.58
C ARG A 12 3.15 6.04 1.44
N LEU A 13 2.38 6.12 2.51
CA LEU A 13 2.01 4.96 3.31
C LEU A 13 0.49 4.79 3.34
N LEU A 14 0.10 3.53 3.36
CA LEU A 14 -1.26 3.04 3.38
C LEU A 14 -1.64 2.66 4.82
N THR A 15 -2.79 3.13 5.29
CA THR A 15 -3.42 2.62 6.51
C THR A 15 -4.63 1.79 6.10
N ILE A 16 -4.73 0.56 6.58
CA ILE A 16 -5.82 -0.37 6.28
C ILE A 16 -6.75 -0.45 7.50
N ARG A 17 -8.04 -0.32 7.28
CA ARG A 17 -9.09 -0.50 8.30
C ARG A 17 -10.10 -1.53 7.80
N ALA A 18 -10.36 -2.51 8.64
CA ALA A 18 -11.47 -3.43 8.48
C ALA A 18 -12.75 -2.74 9.00
N GLU A 19 -13.54 -2.20 8.08
CA GLU A 19 -14.82 -1.56 8.39
C GLU A 19 -15.82 -1.98 7.30
N LYS A 20 -16.96 -2.55 7.69
CA LYS A 20 -18.01 -2.93 6.75
C LYS A 20 -18.97 -1.76 6.53
N GLU A 21 -18.90 -1.11 5.37
CA GLU A 21 -19.89 -0.10 4.95
C GLU A 21 -20.13 -0.20 3.43
N ASN A 22 -21.40 -0.28 3.01
CA ASN A 22 -21.83 -0.31 1.60
C ASN A 22 -21.13 -1.40 0.74
N ASP A 23 -21.10 -2.65 1.21
CA ASP A 23 -20.52 -3.82 0.52
C ASP A 23 -18.99 -3.76 0.24
N VAL A 24 -18.28 -2.74 0.75
CA VAL A 24 -16.81 -2.67 0.68
C VAL A 24 -16.23 -2.93 2.07
N GLU A 25 -15.50 -4.03 2.20
CA GLU A 25 -14.95 -4.50 3.49
C GLU A 25 -13.57 -3.89 3.81
N LEU A 26 -12.84 -3.44 2.79
CA LEU A 26 -11.50 -2.87 2.93
C LEU A 26 -11.47 -1.36 2.68
N ARG A 27 -11.23 -0.61 3.76
CA ARG A 27 -10.97 0.83 3.71
C ARG A 27 -9.50 1.14 3.89
N CYS A 28 -8.98 1.89 2.95
CA CYS A 28 -7.58 2.25 2.88
C CYS A 28 -7.42 3.76 2.82
N TYR A 29 -6.46 4.29 3.57
CA TYR A 29 -6.11 5.69 3.58
C TYR A 29 -4.66 5.85 3.16
N LEU A 30 -4.44 6.67 2.13
CA LEU A 30 -3.10 6.93 1.60
C LEU A 30 -2.64 8.31 2.04
N LYS A 31 -1.50 8.38 2.71
CA LYS A 31 -0.89 9.62 3.19
C LYS A 31 0.52 9.76 2.65
N THR A 32 0.86 10.98 2.21
CA THR A 32 2.21 11.34 1.76
C THR A 32 3.03 11.90 2.92
N PHE A 33 4.31 11.56 2.95
CA PHE A 33 5.31 12.07 3.89
C PHE A 33 6.47 12.72 3.11
N GLU A 34 7.07 13.77 3.68
CA GLU A 34 8.09 14.59 3.01
C GLU A 34 9.42 13.86 2.79
N SER A 35 9.70 12.84 3.61
CA SER A 35 10.81 11.92 3.38
C SER A 35 10.58 10.56 4.04
N ILE A 36 11.36 9.55 3.64
CA ILE A 36 11.41 8.24 4.31
C ILE A 36 11.76 8.39 5.79
N ASN A 37 12.69 9.30 6.13
CA ASN A 37 13.14 9.52 7.51
C ASN A 37 12.10 10.21 8.39
N ASP A 38 11.15 10.93 7.79
CA ASP A 38 10.06 11.60 8.51
C ASP A 38 8.81 10.69 8.60
N ALA A 39 8.86 9.50 7.99
CA ALA A 39 7.74 8.57 7.98
C ALA A 39 7.59 7.91 9.37
N PRO A 40 6.34 7.66 9.83
CA PRO A 40 6.11 6.84 11.01
C PRO A 40 6.59 5.41 10.76
N PRO A 41 6.83 4.62 11.81
CA PRO A 41 7.12 3.18 11.68
C PRO A 41 6.12 2.49 10.75
N TYR A 42 6.61 1.71 9.78
CA TYR A 42 5.78 1.07 8.76
C TYR A 42 6.32 -0.30 8.37
N ARG A 43 5.42 -1.13 7.84
CA ARG A 43 5.76 -2.43 7.24
C ARG A 43 5.75 -2.33 5.72
N ALA A 44 6.61 -3.06 5.05
CA ALA A 44 6.57 -3.19 3.59
C ALA A 44 5.96 -4.54 3.20
N LEU A 45 5.07 -4.56 2.20
CA LEU A 45 4.56 -5.80 1.61
C LEU A 45 5.46 -6.21 0.44
N SER A 46 5.88 -7.48 0.43
CA SER A 46 6.58 -8.11 -0.69
C SER A 46 5.69 -9.22 -1.23
N TYR A 47 5.21 -9.07 -2.47
CA TYR A 47 4.28 -10.01 -3.08
C TYR A 47 4.49 -10.07 -4.59
N LEU A 48 4.05 -11.16 -5.22
CA LEU A 48 4.04 -11.26 -6.66
C LEU A 48 2.86 -10.48 -7.24
N TRP A 49 3.14 -9.58 -8.18
CA TRP A 49 2.10 -8.99 -8.99
C TRP A 49 1.45 -10.11 -9.82
N GLY A 50 0.18 -10.42 -9.52
CA GLY A 50 -0.57 -11.43 -10.24
C GLY A 50 -0.70 -11.09 -11.72
N LYS A 51 -1.04 -12.09 -12.55
CA LYS A 51 -1.40 -11.83 -13.94
C LYS A 51 -2.72 -11.05 -13.97
N ASP A 52 -2.73 -9.98 -14.74
CA ASP A 52 -3.95 -9.25 -15.07
C ASP A 52 -4.69 -10.05 -16.14
N ASP A 53 -5.55 -10.98 -15.73
CA ASP A 53 -6.33 -11.84 -16.60
C ASP A 53 -7.59 -11.15 -17.16
N GLY A 54 -7.81 -9.88 -16.80
CA GLY A 54 -8.75 -8.98 -17.49
C GLY A 54 -10.23 -9.24 -17.23
N GLU A 55 -10.61 -10.35 -16.59
CA GLU A 55 -12.02 -10.71 -16.39
C GLU A 55 -12.63 -10.09 -15.12
N TRP A 56 -11.85 -9.94 -14.05
CA TRP A 56 -12.33 -9.30 -12.81
C TRP A 56 -11.20 -8.66 -12.00
N LYS A 57 -11.35 -7.38 -11.67
CA LYS A 57 -10.45 -6.65 -10.76
C LYS A 57 -11.17 -6.32 -9.46
N PRO A 58 -10.77 -6.91 -8.33
CA PRO A 58 -11.33 -6.52 -7.05
C PRO A 58 -11.02 -5.05 -6.74
N LYS A 59 -11.89 -4.45 -5.92
CA LYS A 59 -11.85 -3.02 -5.58
C LYS A 59 -11.75 -2.84 -4.08
N ILE A 60 -10.93 -1.88 -3.69
CA ILE A 60 -10.85 -1.37 -2.32
C ILE A 60 -11.33 0.09 -2.30
N SER A 61 -11.69 0.59 -1.12
CA SER A 61 -11.92 2.03 -0.93
C SER A 61 -10.60 2.70 -0.57
N LEU A 62 -10.01 3.47 -1.49
CA LEU A 62 -8.79 4.25 -1.26
C LEU A 62 -9.13 5.73 -1.15
N ASN A 63 -8.96 6.33 0.04
CA ASN A 63 -9.36 7.73 0.30
C ASN A 63 -10.81 8.02 -0.14
N LYS A 64 -11.75 7.11 0.18
CA LYS A 64 -13.18 7.15 -0.17
C LYS A 64 -13.49 7.05 -1.67
N LYS A 65 -12.55 6.58 -2.48
CA LYS A 65 -12.75 6.34 -3.91
C LYS A 65 -12.48 4.89 -4.24
N ASN A 66 -13.23 4.32 -5.18
CA ASN A 66 -12.97 2.99 -5.68
C ASN A 66 -11.59 2.95 -6.34
N PHE A 67 -10.78 1.99 -5.92
CA PHE A 67 -9.44 1.74 -6.45
C PHE A 67 -9.30 0.26 -6.77
N GLU A 68 -8.96 -0.03 -8.02
CA GLU A 68 -8.78 -1.40 -8.49
C GLU A 68 -7.39 -1.91 -8.10
N VAL A 69 -7.36 -3.13 -7.58
CA VAL A 69 -6.13 -3.85 -7.22
C VAL A 69 -6.14 -5.21 -7.91
N GLY A 70 -4.95 -5.80 -8.09
CA GLY A 70 -4.86 -7.18 -8.57
C GLY A 70 -5.41 -8.16 -7.54
N THR A 71 -5.92 -9.30 -7.98
CA THR A 71 -6.53 -10.33 -7.11
C THR A 71 -5.58 -10.80 -6.00
N ASN A 72 -4.31 -11.05 -6.33
CA ASN A 72 -3.33 -11.45 -5.32
C ASN A 72 -3.11 -10.36 -4.24
N LEU A 73 -3.10 -9.09 -4.66
CA LEU A 73 -2.97 -7.97 -3.73
C LEU A 73 -4.24 -7.82 -2.88
N HIS A 74 -5.42 -8.05 -3.45
CA HIS A 74 -6.66 -8.01 -2.66
C HIS A 74 -6.66 -9.04 -1.53
N LEU A 75 -6.32 -10.29 -1.84
CA LEU A 75 -6.22 -11.36 -0.83
C LEU A 75 -5.20 -11.01 0.26
N ALA A 76 -4.05 -10.46 -0.13
CA ALA A 76 -3.04 -9.99 0.82
C ALA A 76 -3.58 -8.87 1.72
N LEU A 77 -4.30 -7.90 1.16
CA LEU A 77 -4.92 -6.79 1.90
C LEU A 77 -6.02 -7.27 2.86
N GLU A 78 -6.82 -8.26 2.47
CA GLU A 78 -7.81 -8.88 3.36
C GLU A 78 -7.12 -9.52 4.56
N HIS A 79 -6.10 -10.36 4.31
CA HIS A 79 -5.34 -11.02 5.36
C HIS A 79 -4.67 -10.02 6.31
N VAL A 80 -4.02 -8.99 5.75
CA VAL A 80 -3.39 -7.91 6.50
C VAL A 80 -4.41 -7.09 7.29
N GLY A 81 -5.57 -6.79 6.69
CA GLY A 81 -6.67 -6.08 7.36
C GLY A 81 -7.18 -6.83 8.58
N HIS A 82 -7.37 -8.15 8.46
CA HIS A 82 -7.74 -9.02 9.58
C HIS A 82 -6.68 -9.01 10.69
N MET A 83 -5.39 -9.14 10.37
CA MET A 83 -4.32 -9.08 11.38
C MET A 83 -4.26 -7.73 12.10
N THR A 84 -4.52 -6.64 11.38
CA THR A 84 -4.57 -5.27 11.94
C THR A 84 -5.69 -5.08 12.94
N PHE A 85 -6.81 -5.77 12.75
CA PHE A 85 -7.92 -5.78 13.69
C PHE A 85 -7.62 -6.58 14.97
N ILE A 86 -6.68 -7.54 14.90
CA ILE A 86 -6.45 -8.54 15.95
C ILE A 86 -5.35 -8.11 16.95
N GLY A 87 -4.51 -7.09 16.69
CA GLY A 87 -3.51 -6.80 17.72
C GLY A 87 -2.61 -5.56 17.66
N SER A 88 -2.15 -5.30 18.89
CA SER A 88 -1.04 -4.50 19.40
C SER A 88 -1.20 -2.97 19.47
N PRO A 89 -1.20 -2.37 20.68
CA PRO A 89 -1.28 -0.92 20.86
C PRO A 89 -0.05 -0.16 20.32
N GLU A 90 1.05 -0.86 20.02
CA GLU A 90 2.30 -0.25 19.54
C GLU A 90 2.38 -0.12 18.01
N TRP A 91 1.50 -0.80 17.26
CA TRP A 91 1.57 -0.77 15.80
C TRP A 91 0.67 0.31 15.20
N THR A 92 1.27 1.17 14.36
CA THR A 92 0.61 2.32 13.72
C THR A 92 -0.32 1.94 12.56
N GLY A 93 -0.31 0.68 12.12
CA GLY A 93 -1.09 0.19 10.98
C GLY A 93 -0.63 0.74 9.63
N CYS A 94 0.59 1.30 9.54
CA CYS A 94 1.14 1.85 8.30
C CYS A 94 1.84 0.80 7.45
N TRP A 95 1.50 0.78 6.16
CA TRP A 95 2.02 -0.13 5.15
C TRP A 95 2.61 0.61 3.96
N TRP A 96 3.71 0.12 3.42
CA TRP A 96 4.16 0.45 2.09
C TRP A 96 3.89 -0.73 1.15
N ILE A 97 3.15 -0.45 0.06
CA ILE A 97 2.79 -1.44 -0.95
C ILE A 97 2.97 -0.77 -2.31
N ASP A 98 3.95 -1.22 -3.10
CA ASP A 98 4.38 -0.54 -4.33
C ASP A 98 3.23 -0.22 -5.31
N ALA A 99 2.31 -1.16 -5.57
CA ALA A 99 1.19 -0.96 -6.49
C ALA A 99 0.20 0.13 -6.07
N ILE A 100 0.16 0.46 -4.77
CA ILE A 100 -0.74 1.48 -4.21
C ILE A 100 0.01 2.75 -3.84
N CYS A 101 1.21 2.63 -3.29
CA CYS A 101 1.99 3.75 -2.76
C CYS A 101 2.77 4.49 -3.84
N ILE A 102 2.96 3.89 -5.02
CA ILE A 102 3.53 4.51 -6.22
C ILE A 102 2.41 4.70 -7.25
N ASP A 103 2.37 5.86 -7.90
CA ASP A 103 1.46 6.12 -9.01
C ASP A 103 1.94 5.35 -10.25
N GLN A 104 1.36 4.16 -10.43
CA GLN A 104 1.70 3.26 -11.54
C GLN A 104 1.38 3.83 -12.92
N LYS A 105 0.52 4.87 -12.99
CA LYS A 105 0.14 5.54 -14.24
C LYS A 105 1.04 6.73 -14.58
N ASN A 106 1.95 7.11 -13.68
CA ASN A 106 2.91 8.18 -13.89
C ASN A 106 4.33 7.60 -14.05
N PRO A 107 4.84 7.48 -15.29
CA PRO A 107 6.16 6.89 -15.54
C PRO A 107 7.30 7.63 -14.84
N HIS A 108 7.20 8.96 -14.69
CA HIS A 108 8.23 9.75 -14.02
C HIS A 108 8.30 9.38 -12.53
N GLU A 109 7.15 9.44 -11.83
CA GLU A 109 7.08 9.06 -10.43
C GLU A 109 7.51 7.62 -10.22
N LYS A 110 7.00 6.68 -11.04
CA LYS A 110 7.35 5.27 -10.96
C LYS A 110 8.86 5.04 -11.07
N ASN A 111 9.50 5.67 -12.05
CA ASN A 111 10.94 5.53 -12.25
C ASN A 111 11.76 6.09 -11.07
N GLU A 112 11.36 7.22 -10.50
CA GLU A 112 12.05 7.80 -9.34
C GLU A 112 11.83 6.96 -8.07
N GLN A 113 10.61 6.47 -7.84
CA GLN A 113 10.30 5.60 -6.70
C GLN A 113 11.04 4.25 -6.77
N ILE A 114 11.16 3.65 -7.96
CA ILE A 114 11.94 2.41 -8.16
C ILE A 114 13.41 2.61 -7.74
N LYS A 115 14.01 3.77 -8.03
CA LYS A 115 15.41 4.06 -7.65
C LYS A 115 15.62 4.08 -6.14
N ILE A 116 14.61 4.49 -5.38
CA ILE A 116 14.67 4.56 -3.91
C ILE A 116 14.00 3.38 -3.21
N MET A 117 13.43 2.43 -3.96
CA MET A 117 12.69 1.29 -3.43
C MET A 117 13.53 0.47 -2.45
N LYS A 118 14.81 0.26 -2.74
CA LYS A 118 15.76 -0.38 -1.81
C LYS A 118 15.75 0.31 -0.44
N ASN A 119 15.87 1.63 -0.41
CA ASN A 119 15.89 2.40 0.83
C ASN A 119 14.54 2.29 1.56
N ILE A 120 13.43 2.25 0.83
CA ILE A 120 12.09 2.09 1.44
C ILE A 120 11.98 0.72 2.13
N TYR A 121 12.46 -0.36 1.52
CA TYR A 121 12.46 -1.67 2.18
C TYR A 121 13.43 -1.74 3.35
N GLU A 122 14.63 -1.15 3.24
CA GLU A 122 15.63 -1.13 4.31
C GLU A 122 15.19 -0.33 5.55
N ASN A 123 14.32 0.67 5.37
CA ASN A 123 13.79 1.49 6.47
C ASN A 123 12.43 1.00 7.00
N ALA A 124 11.86 -0.07 6.43
CA ALA A 124 10.67 -0.69 7.00
C ALA A 124 11.03 -1.46 8.28
N ASP A 125 10.19 -1.38 9.31
CA ASP A 125 10.38 -2.16 10.55
C ASP A 125 10.35 -3.66 10.27
N GLU A 126 9.51 -4.05 9.31
CA GLU A 126 9.33 -5.43 8.89
C GLU A 126 8.94 -5.48 7.42
N VAL A 127 9.45 -6.49 6.73
CA VAL A 127 9.04 -6.84 5.36
C VAL A 127 8.23 -8.12 5.43
N VAL A 128 6.95 -8.03 5.08
CA VAL A 128 6.03 -9.17 5.09
C VAL A 128 5.96 -9.76 3.68
N ALA A 129 6.38 -11.01 3.55
CA ALA A 129 6.25 -11.75 2.29
C ALA A 129 4.86 -12.40 2.20
N TRP A 130 4.15 -12.14 1.09
CA TRP A 130 2.88 -12.79 0.76
C TRP A 130 3.05 -13.72 -0.44
N LEU A 131 2.72 -15.00 -0.24
CA LEU A 131 2.94 -16.07 -1.22
C LEU A 131 1.67 -16.52 -1.97
N GLY A 132 0.50 -16.00 -1.59
CA GLY A 132 -0.80 -16.44 -2.12
C GLY A 132 -1.56 -17.37 -1.19
#